data_AF-A0A2N4YZ00-F1
#
_entry.id   AF-A0A2N4YZ00-F1
#
_cell.length_a   1.000
_cell.length_b   1.000
_cell.length_c   1.000
_cell.angle_alpha   90.00
_cell.angle_beta   90.00
_cell.angle_gamma   90.00
#
_symmetry.space_group_name_H-M   'P 1'
#
loop_
_entity.id
_entity.type
_entity.pdbx_description
1 polymer ?
#
loop_
_entity_poly.entity_id
_entity_poly.type
_entity_poly.pdbx_seq_one_letter_code
_entity_poly.pdbx_strand_id
1 'polypeptide(L)'
;LDAHYERGSQTSFQTIKSMLSRYLYRSEIDGGQHESLSAFIIKRTNLSRSYVYQVLAALREGGYITVKKGKLISIDRHIPEKF
;
A
#
# COMPACT_ATOMS: atom_id res chain seq x y z
N LEU A 1 -16.90 0.34 23.57
CA LEU A 1 -15.84 -0.27 22.75
C LEU A 1 -15.42 0.77 21.74
N ASP A 2 -14.43 1.55 22.15
CA ASP A 2 -13.98 2.84 21.61
C ASP A 2 -13.71 2.86 20.10
N ALA A 3 -14.53 3.63 19.37
CA ALA A 3 -14.42 3.90 17.94
C ALA A 3 -13.58 5.15 17.60
N HIS A 4 -12.66 5.57 18.49
CA HIS A 4 -12.01 6.88 18.40
C HIS A 4 -10.52 6.90 18.75
N TYR A 5 -9.78 5.82 18.47
CA TYR A 5 -8.31 5.91 18.50
C TYR A 5 -7.80 6.51 17.18
N GLU A 6 -7.43 7.80 17.28
CA GLU A 6 -6.34 8.43 16.53
C GLU A 6 -6.61 8.89 15.08
N ARG A 7 -7.24 10.06 14.96
CA ARG A 7 -6.84 11.07 13.92
C ARG A 7 -5.46 11.67 14.25
N GLY A 8 -4.51 10.85 14.67
CA GLY A 8 -3.10 11.21 14.73
C GLY A 8 -2.54 11.22 13.32
N SER A 9 -1.60 12.12 13.03
CA SER A 9 -0.89 12.20 11.75
C SER A 9 -0.64 10.80 11.16
N GLN A 10 -1.28 10.50 10.02
CA GLN A 10 -1.10 9.20 9.35
C GLN A 10 0.39 8.97 9.15
N THR A 11 0.94 7.91 9.73
CA THR A 11 2.36 7.61 9.55
C THR A 11 2.63 7.32 8.06
N SER A 12 3.87 7.50 7.63
CA SER A 12 4.30 7.19 6.27
C SER A 12 3.92 5.75 5.87
N PHE A 13 3.99 4.82 6.82
CA PHE A 13 3.57 3.44 6.62
C PHE A 13 2.04 3.29 6.46
N GLN A 14 1.24 3.96 7.30
CA GLN A 14 -0.23 3.96 7.16
C GLN A 14 -0.69 4.57 5.83
N THR A 15 0.06 5.56 5.33
CA THR A 15 -0.16 6.13 3.99
C THR A 15 0.05 5.07 2.90
N ILE A 16 1.14 4.29 2.97
CA ILE A 16 1.38 3.18 2.04
C ILE A 16 0.26 2.14 2.13
N LYS A 17 -0.10 1.70 3.35
CA LYS A 17 -1.20 0.74 3.58
C LYS A 17 -2.51 1.22 2.93
N SER A 18 -2.84 2.50 3.10
CA SER A 18 -4.02 3.12 2.48
C SER A 18 -3.95 3.11 0.95
N MET A 19 -2.77 3.34 0.37
CA MET A 19 -2.58 3.31 -1.08
C MET A 19 -2.71 1.90 -1.66
N LEU A 20 -2.29 0.85 -0.94
CA LEU A 20 -2.47 -0.54 -1.38
C LEU A 20 -3.96 -0.86 -1.60
N SER A 21 -4.80 -0.52 -0.62
CA SER A 21 -6.25 -0.74 -0.70
C SER A 21 -6.89 0.06 -1.84
N ARG A 22 -6.48 1.33 -2.02
CA ARG A 22 -6.98 2.17 -3.13
C ARG A 22 -6.56 1.63 -4.50
N TYR A 23 -5.36 1.10 -4.61
CA TYR A 23 -4.84 0.53 -5.85
C TYR A 23 -5.62 -0.73 -6.25
N LEU A 24 -5.95 -1.62 -5.29
CA LEU A 24 -6.81 -2.78 -5.54
C LEU A 24 -8.22 -2.39 -5.95
N TYR A 25 -8.87 -1.53 -5.15
CA TYR A 25 -10.23 -1.07 -5.45
C TYR A 25 -10.32 -0.44 -6.84
N ARG A 26 -9.34 0.37 -7.21
CA ARG A 26 -9.28 0.97 -8.55
C ARG A 26 -9.14 -0.08 -9.65
N SER A 27 -8.32 -1.12 -9.42
CA SER A 27 -8.15 -2.21 -10.38
C SER A 27 -9.44 -2.95 -10.70
N GLU A 28 -10.35 -3.05 -9.73
CA GLU A 28 -11.64 -3.74 -9.88
C GLU A 28 -12.65 -2.87 -10.65
N ILE A 29 -12.59 -1.55 -10.49
CA ILE A 29 -13.56 -0.60 -11.07
C ILE A 29 -13.15 -0.14 -12.49
N ASP A 30 -11.88 0.22 -12.70
CA ASP A 30 -11.37 0.85 -13.95
C ASP A 30 -10.95 -0.16 -15.03
N GLY A 31 -11.17 -1.47 -14.83
CA GLY A 31 -10.83 -2.51 -15.82
C GLY A 31 -9.32 -2.76 -16.00
N GLY A 32 -8.48 -2.21 -15.13
CA GLY A 32 -7.05 -2.51 -15.11
C GLY A 32 -6.18 -1.38 -14.60
N GLN A 33 -4.90 -1.71 -14.40
CA GLN A 33 -3.92 -0.79 -13.85
C GLN A 33 -2.90 -0.41 -14.92
N HIS A 34 -2.86 0.86 -15.29
CA HIS A 34 -1.93 1.39 -16.31
C HIS A 34 -0.55 1.76 -15.73
N GLU A 35 -0.40 1.74 -14.40
CA GLU A 35 0.86 2.05 -13.73
C GLU A 35 1.22 1.00 -12.67
N SER A 36 2.52 0.91 -12.35
CA SER A 36 2.99 0.03 -11.28
C SER A 36 2.52 0.52 -9.91
N LEU A 37 2.43 -0.39 -8.94
CA LEU A 37 2.09 -0.08 -7.56
C LEU A 37 3.03 0.99 -6.96
N SER A 38 4.34 0.84 -7.18
CA SER A 38 5.33 1.81 -6.69
C SER A 38 5.13 3.19 -7.32
N ALA A 39 4.92 3.26 -8.64
CA ALA A 39 4.66 4.53 -9.32
C ALA A 39 3.34 5.18 -8.84
N PHE A 40 2.31 4.37 -8.60
CA PHE A 40 1.04 4.86 -8.08
C PHE A 40 1.19 5.53 -6.72
N ILE A 41 1.93 4.90 -5.80
CA ILE A 41 2.19 5.40 -4.45
C ILE A 41 3.06 6.65 -4.50
N ILE A 42 4.18 6.60 -5.24
CA ILE A 42 5.15 7.70 -5.34
C ILE A 42 4.48 8.96 -5.90
N LYS A 43 3.62 8.83 -6.92
CA LYS A 43 2.94 10.00 -7.52
C LYS A 43 1.86 10.63 -6.63
N ARG A 44 1.34 9.89 -5.65
CA ARG A 44 0.17 10.30 -4.83
C ARG A 44 0.50 10.60 -3.38
N THR A 45 1.78 10.52 -3.02
CA THR A 45 2.26 10.72 -1.65
C THR A 45 3.55 11.52 -1.69
N ASN A 46 3.92 12.19 -0.60
CA ASN A 46 5.20 12.88 -0.49
C ASN A 46 6.32 11.96 0.06
N LEU A 47 6.18 10.65 -0.15
CA LEU A 47 7.12 9.65 0.37
C LEU A 47 8.33 9.51 -0.56
N SER A 48 9.50 9.31 0.05
CA SER A 48 10.71 9.04 -0.73
C SER A 48 10.60 7.71 -1.47
N ARG A 49 11.16 7.65 -2.68
CA ARG A 49 11.14 6.43 -3.51
C ARG A 49 11.77 5.26 -2.76
N SER A 50 12.92 5.49 -2.11
CA SER A 50 13.64 4.47 -1.34
C SER A 50 12.77 3.90 -0.21
N TYR A 51 12.07 4.76 0.54
CA TYR A 51 11.18 4.30 1.61
C TYR A 51 10.01 3.46 1.07
N VAL A 52 9.38 3.91 -0.03
CA VAL A 52 8.31 3.13 -0.68
C VAL A 52 8.82 1.76 -1.12
N TYR A 53 9.97 1.68 -1.77
CA TYR A 53 10.53 0.41 -2.20
C TYR A 53 10.88 -0.50 -1.02
N GLN A 54 11.47 0.05 0.05
CA GLN A 54 11.81 -0.71 1.25
C GLN A 54 10.56 -1.33 1.90
N VAL A 55 9.49 -0.54 2.07
CA VAL A 55 8.24 -1.03 2.65
C VAL A 55 7.58 -2.07 1.74
N LEU A 56 7.51 -1.83 0.43
CA LEU A 56 6.93 -2.80 -0.50
C LEU A 56 7.71 -4.12 -0.54
N ALA A 57 9.04 -4.06 -0.45
CA ALA A 57 9.89 -5.25 -0.36
C ALA A 57 9.59 -6.01 0.93
N ALA A 58 9.59 -5.34 2.07
CA ALA A 58 9.33 -5.96 3.36
C ALA A 58 7.91 -6.57 3.45
N LEU A 59 6.90 -5.90 2.88
CA LEU A 59 5.54 -6.44 2.81
C LEU A 59 5.43 -7.67 1.90
N ARG A 60 6.16 -7.67 0.78
CA ARG A 60 6.22 -8.81 -0.13
C ARG A 60 6.95 -10.00 0.52
N GLU A 61 8.11 -9.76 1.13
CA GLU A 61 8.92 -10.77 1.81
C GLU A 61 8.17 -11.38 3.01
N GLY A 62 7.45 -10.55 3.77
CA GLY A 62 6.57 -11.00 4.86
C GLY A 62 5.31 -11.74 4.39
N GLY A 63 5.06 -11.84 3.08
CA GLY A 63 3.89 -12.50 2.52
C GLY A 63 2.58 -11.76 2.82
N TYR A 64 2.65 -10.45 3.05
CA TYR A 64 1.46 -9.61 3.27
C TYR A 64 0.80 -9.21 1.96
N ILE A 65 1.59 -9.07 0.89
CA ILE A 65 1.11 -8.70 -0.44
C ILE A 65 1.73 -9.57 -1.52
N THR A 66 0.95 -9.83 -2.57
CA THR A 66 1.44 -10.42 -3.80
C THR A 66 1.53 -9.36 -4.89
N VAL A 67 2.75 -9.14 -5.39
CA VAL A 67 3.01 -8.24 -6.52
C VAL A 67 3.54 -9.04 -7.69
N LYS A 68 2.92 -8.90 -8.87
CA LYS A 68 3.37 -9.52 -10.13
C LYS A 68 3.47 -8.47 -11.22
N LYS A 69 4.59 -8.48 -11.96
CA LYS A 69 4.87 -7.51 -13.06
C LYS A 69 4.65 -6.05 -12.61
N GLY A 70 5.03 -5.73 -11.37
CA GLY A 70 4.88 -4.38 -10.80
C GLY A 70 3.46 -4.02 -10.35
N LYS A 71 2.48 -4.93 -10.45
CA LYS A 71 1.10 -4.71 -10.03
C LYS A 71 0.77 -5.49 -8.77
N LEU A 72 0.10 -4.85 -7.82
CA LEU A 72 -0.52 -5.52 -6.69
C LEU A 72 -1.64 -6.44 -7.19
N ILE A 73 -1.56 -7.72 -6.82
CA ILE A 73 -2.54 -8.75 -7.17
C ILE A 73 -3.49 -8.99 -5.99
N SER A 74 -2.95 -9.05 -4.78
CA SER A 74 -3.72 -9.32 -3.56
C SER A 74 -3.00 -8.80 -2.32
N ILE A 75 -3.80 -8.56 -1.27
CA ILE A 75 -3.33 -8.43 0.11
C ILE A 75 -3.67 -9.75 0.79
N ASP A 76 -2.66 -10.57 1.05
CA ASP A 76 -2.81 -11.99 1.42
C ASP A 76 -2.95 -12.18 2.94
N ARG A 77 -2.51 -11.19 3.73
CA ARG A 77 -2.55 -11.22 5.20
C ARG A 77 -2.89 -9.86 5.78
N HIS A 78 -3.31 -9.86 7.05
CA HIS A 78 -3.51 -8.64 7.79
C HIS A 78 -2.18 -7.87 7.93
N ILE A 79 -2.09 -6.71 7.28
CA ILE A 79 -0.94 -5.83 7.39
C ILE A 79 -0.95 -5.22 8.79
N PRO A 80 0.14 -5.37 9.59
CA PRO A 80 0.20 -4.84 10.94
C PRO A 80 -0.05 -3.33 10.96
N GLU A 81 -0.47 -2.78 12.10
CA GLU A 81 -0.74 -1.34 12.21
C GLU A 81 0.54 -0.51 12.37
N LYS A 82 1.66 -1.17 12.70
CA LYS A 82 2.96 -0.56 12.94
C LYS A 82 4.05 -1.40 12.25
N PHE A 83 4.99 -0.72 11.61
CA PHE A 83 6.16 -1.27 10.91
C PHE A 83 7.38 -0.43 11.24
#